data_AF-A0A2H9R874-F1
#
_entry.id   AF-A0A2H9R874-F1
#
_cell.length_a   1.000
_cell.length_b   1.000
_cell.length_c   1.000
_cell.angle_alpha   90.00
_cell.angle_beta   90.00
_cell.angle_gamma   90.00
#
_symmetry.space_group_name_H-M   'P 1'
#
loop_
_entity.id
_entity.type
_entity.pdbx_description
1 polymer ?
#
loop_
_entity_poly.entity_id
_entity_poly.type
_entity_poly.pdbx_seq_one_letter_code
_entity_poly.pdbx_strand_id
1 'polypeptide(L)'
;MDAFTPAIPIQLQIRKIIFENHNDVDEKFTNDEIFEKIKQNGDLDPSWIIDDVESYFTDLCNSGLARNIAQNFTTIWMKLFEPMKKQHCNACDLEVYIGMNEKQICPNPLCNSSI
;
A
#
# COMPACT_ATOMS: atom_id res chain seq x y z
N MET A 1 -3.62 -0.57 26.64
CA MET A 1 -3.49 0.12 25.34
C MET A 1 -4.05 -0.84 24.33
N ASP A 2 -5.31 -0.67 23.97
CA ASP A 2 -5.97 -1.54 23.00
C ASP A 2 -5.25 -1.36 21.68
N ALA A 3 -4.53 -2.39 21.24
CA ALA A 3 -3.88 -2.41 19.94
C ALA A 3 -5.00 -2.43 18.89
N PHE A 4 -5.32 -1.28 18.32
CA PHE A 4 -6.22 -1.20 17.17
C PHE A 4 -5.60 -2.03 16.04
N THR A 5 -6.18 -3.20 15.79
CA THR A 5 -5.87 -4.02 14.61
C THR A 5 -6.94 -3.72 13.56
N PRO A 6 -6.60 -3.02 12.47
CA PRO A 6 -7.55 -2.81 11.37
C PRO A 6 -8.01 -4.16 10.82
N ALA A 7 -9.25 -4.23 10.35
CA ALA A 7 -9.83 -5.48 9.86
C ALA A 7 -9.06 -5.99 8.63
N ILE A 8 -8.55 -5.06 7.82
CA ILE A 8 -7.67 -5.34 6.69
C ILE A 8 -6.29 -4.74 6.98
N PRO A 9 -5.19 -5.51 6.82
CA PRO A 9 -3.83 -4.98 6.92
C PRO A 9 -3.64 -3.71 6.08
N ILE A 10 -3.06 -2.67 6.67
CA ILE A 10 -2.89 -1.34 6.04
C ILE A 10 -2.13 -1.46 4.71
N GLN A 11 -1.17 -2.37 4.63
CA GLN A 11 -0.43 -2.64 3.40
C GLN A 11 -1.35 -3.05 2.24
N LEU A 12 -2.39 -3.85 2.51
CA LEU A 12 -3.38 -4.25 1.51
C LEU A 12 -4.28 -3.08 1.12
N GLN A 13 -4.67 -2.25 2.10
CA GLN A 13 -5.49 -1.07 1.85
C GLN A 13 -4.77 -0.04 0.99
N ILE A 14 -3.51 0.27 1.32
CA ILE A 14 -2.66 1.16 0.51
C ILE A 14 -2.58 0.64 -0.93
N ARG A 15 -2.20 -0.63 -1.10
CA ARG A 15 -2.06 -1.26 -2.42
C ARG A 15 -3.37 -1.24 -3.21
N LYS A 16 -4.51 -1.46 -2.54
CA LYS A 16 -5.84 -1.38 -3.15
C LYS A 16 -6.15 0.03 -3.66
N ILE A 17 -5.92 1.06 -2.84
CA ILE A 17 -6.20 2.45 -3.21
C ILE A 17 -5.29 2.88 -4.37
N ILE A 18 -4.01 2.51 -4.35
CA ILE A 18 -3.08 2.76 -5.46
C ILE A 18 -3.62 2.09 -6.74
N PHE A 19 -4.04 0.83 -6.68
CA PHE A 19 -4.59 0.15 -7.85
C PHE A 19 -5.91 0.77 -8.35
N GLU A 20 -6.77 1.25 -7.47
CA GLU A 20 -8.06 1.83 -7.87
C GLU A 20 -7.94 3.27 -8.40
N ASN A 21 -6.95 4.03 -7.93
CA ASN A 21 -6.87 5.47 -8.18
C ASN A 21 -5.60 5.92 -8.92
N HIS A 22 -4.50 5.19 -8.79
CA HIS A 22 -3.17 5.59 -9.26
C HIS A 22 -2.44 4.43 -9.97
N ASN A 23 -3.19 3.60 -10.71
CA ASN A 23 -2.64 2.46 -11.46
C ASN A 23 -1.96 2.86 -12.78
N ASP A 24 -1.73 4.14 -12.98
CA ASP A 24 -1.03 4.67 -14.14
C ASP A 24 0.45 4.87 -13.79
N VAL A 25 1.33 4.29 -14.62
CA VAL A 25 2.78 4.43 -14.46
C VAL A 25 3.26 5.85 -14.68
N ASP A 26 2.48 6.71 -15.33
CA ASP A 26 2.84 8.10 -15.56
C ASP A 26 2.37 9.05 -14.45
N GLU A 27 1.41 8.60 -13.66
CA GLU A 27 0.84 9.34 -12.55
C GLU A 27 1.77 9.35 -11.34
N LYS A 28 1.80 10.50 -10.66
CA LYS A 28 2.50 10.68 -9.39
C LYS A 28 1.46 10.85 -8.30
N PHE A 29 1.71 10.24 -7.16
CA PHE A 29 0.81 10.31 -6.01
C PHE A 29 1.63 10.45 -4.73
N THR A 30 1.00 10.92 -3.67
CA THR A 30 1.64 11.04 -2.36
C THR A 30 1.07 10.05 -1.36
N ASN A 31 1.86 9.73 -0.34
CA ASN A 31 1.36 9.00 0.83
C ASN A 31 0.22 9.74 1.54
N ASP A 32 0.23 11.07 1.54
CA ASP A 32 -0.86 11.90 2.09
C ASP A 32 -2.21 11.62 1.41
N GLU A 33 -2.24 11.66 0.07
CA GLU A 33 -3.46 11.40 -0.72
C GLU A 33 -4.01 9.99 -0.45
N ILE A 34 -3.12 9.00 -0.36
CA ILE A 34 -3.51 7.62 -0.06
C ILE A 34 -4.06 7.54 1.38
N PHE A 35 -3.36 8.14 2.34
CA PHE A 35 -3.75 8.10 3.74
C PHE A 35 -5.11 8.76 3.99
N GLU A 36 -5.39 9.89 3.34
CA GLU A 36 -6.70 10.53 3.38
C GLU A 36 -7.79 9.60 2.85
N LYS A 37 -7.54 8.89 1.74
CA LYS A 37 -8.49 7.89 1.21
C LYS A 37 -8.70 6.72 2.16
N ILE A 38 -7.66 6.22 2.83
CA ILE A 38 -7.82 5.15 3.83
C ILE A 38 -8.65 5.67 5.02
N LYS A 39 -8.40 6.90 5.50
CA LYS A 39 -9.21 7.51 6.56
C LYS A 39 -10.68 7.65 6.16
N GLN A 40 -10.96 8.01 4.90
CA GLN A 40 -12.34 8.08 4.38
C GLN A 40 -13.04 6.72 4.36
N ASN A 41 -12.30 5.62 4.18
CA ASN A 41 -12.86 4.26 4.24
C ASN A 41 -13.25 3.82 5.67
N GLY A 42 -12.80 4.53 6.71
CA GLY A 42 -13.21 4.31 8.10
C GLY A 42 -12.58 3.10 8.79
N ASP A 43 -11.59 2.43 8.18
CA ASP A 43 -10.86 1.28 8.76
C ASP A 43 -9.53 1.70 9.42
N LEU A 44 -9.24 3.00 9.49
CA LEU A 44 -8.11 3.57 10.23
C LEU A 44 -8.58 4.31 11.47
N ASP A 45 -7.84 4.16 12.56
CA ASP A 45 -8.06 4.93 13.78
C ASP A 45 -7.83 6.43 13.49
N PRO A 46 -8.77 7.32 13.90
CA PRO A 46 -8.67 8.76 13.64
C PRO A 46 -7.43 9.41 14.27
N SER A 47 -6.83 8.80 15.30
CA SER A 47 -5.61 9.27 15.96
C SER A 47 -4.34 9.06 15.14
N TRP A 48 -4.37 8.18 14.13
CA TRP A 48 -3.20 7.91 13.31
C TRP A 48 -2.83 9.12 12.46
N ILE A 49 -1.53 9.29 12.27
CA ILE A 49 -0.94 10.32 11.41
C ILE A 49 -0.06 9.66 10.34
N ILE A 50 0.46 10.48 9.41
CA ILE A 50 1.32 10.00 8.32
C ILE A 50 2.57 9.30 8.86
N ASP A 51 3.13 9.76 9.97
CA ASP A 51 4.31 9.15 10.60
C ASP A 51 4.08 7.68 10.98
N ASP A 52 2.86 7.33 11.39
CA ASP A 52 2.52 5.94 11.77
C ASP A 52 2.50 5.01 10.54
N VAL A 53 2.23 5.56 9.35
CA VAL A 53 2.12 4.80 8.10
C VAL A 53 3.31 4.96 7.15
N GLU A 54 4.24 5.87 7.44
CA GLU A 54 5.42 6.17 6.62
C GLU A 54 6.25 4.91 6.33
N SER A 55 6.40 4.05 7.34
CA SER A 55 7.10 2.77 7.22
C SER A 55 6.50 1.87 6.13
N TYR A 56 5.17 1.80 6.02
CA TYR A 56 4.50 1.00 4.99
C TYR A 56 4.76 1.54 3.58
N PHE A 57 4.82 2.85 3.39
CA PHE A 57 5.14 3.47 2.10
C PHE A 57 6.61 3.26 1.71
N THR A 58 7.50 3.32 2.70
CA THR A 58 8.91 3.00 2.51
C THR A 58 9.08 1.53 2.12
N ASP A 59 8.35 0.62 2.76
CA ASP A 59 8.34 -0.80 2.42
C ASP A 59 7.79 -1.08 1.02
N LEU A 60 6.78 -0.33 0.55
CA LEU A 60 6.29 -0.42 -0.83
C LEU A 60 7.36 0.01 -1.85
N CYS A 61 8.18 1.00 -1.50
CA CYS A 61 9.31 1.38 -2.33
C CYS A 61 10.41 0.30 -2.31
N ASN A 62 10.71 -0.26 -1.13
CA ASN A 62 11.68 -1.34 -0.97
C ASN A 62 11.24 -2.65 -1.66
N SER A 63 9.93 -2.92 -1.77
CA SER A 63 9.41 -4.10 -2.46
C SER A 63 9.54 -3.99 -3.99
N GLY A 64 9.85 -2.81 -4.51
CA GLY A 64 9.96 -2.54 -5.95
C GLY A 64 8.62 -2.27 -6.63
N LEU A 65 7.54 -2.01 -5.87
CA LEU A 65 6.24 -1.65 -6.43
C LEU A 65 6.24 -0.21 -6.98
N ALA A 66 6.69 0.72 -6.15
CA ALA A 66 6.75 2.14 -6.47
C ALA A 66 8.18 2.65 -6.27
N ARG A 67 8.51 3.76 -6.94
CA ARG A 67 9.72 4.52 -6.67
C ARG A 67 9.37 5.79 -5.93
N ASN A 68 10.17 6.11 -4.91
CA ASN A 68 10.21 7.44 -4.34
C ASN A 68 10.89 8.38 -5.34
N ILE A 69 10.15 9.40 -5.82
CA ILE A 69 10.65 10.41 -6.76
C ILE A 69 11.06 11.71 -6.04
N ALA A 70 10.49 11.99 -4.87
CA ALA A 70 10.82 13.12 -4.03
C ALA A 70 10.25 12.91 -2.62
N GLN A 71 10.87 13.53 -1.62
CA GLN A 71 10.34 13.58 -0.26
C GLN A 71 10.44 15.01 0.27
N ASN A 72 9.40 15.47 0.97
CA ASN A 72 9.40 16.72 1.70
C ASN A 72 8.80 16.49 3.09
N PHE A 73 9.63 16.50 4.12
CA PHE A 73 9.27 16.06 5.48
C PHE A 73 8.67 14.64 5.45
N THR A 74 7.42 14.51 5.85
CA THR A 74 6.65 13.26 5.95
C THR A 74 5.95 12.92 4.64
N THR A 75 5.86 13.87 3.70
CA THR A 75 5.25 13.67 2.38
C THR A 75 6.24 13.01 1.44
N ILE A 76 5.92 11.80 0.98
CA ILE A 76 6.68 11.03 0.00
C ILE A 76 5.91 11.04 -1.31
N TRP A 77 6.54 11.57 -2.35
CA TRP A 77 6.06 11.49 -3.73
C TRP A 77 6.52 10.17 -4.31
N MET A 78 5.55 9.38 -4.77
CA MET A 78 5.78 8.07 -5.36
C MET A 78 5.24 8.04 -6.78
N LYS A 79 5.85 7.17 -7.58
CA LYS A 79 5.40 6.85 -8.93
C LYS A 79 5.52 5.34 -9.11
N LEU A 80 4.54 4.69 -9.72
CA LEU A 80 4.64 3.26 -9.99
C LEU A 80 5.80 2.97 -10.94
N PHE A 81 6.47 1.83 -10.75
CA PHE A 81 7.41 1.32 -11.76
C PHE A 81 6.66 0.76 -12.96
N GLU A 82 5.61 -0.01 -12.68
CA GLU A 82 4.75 -0.68 -13.64
C GLU A 82 3.32 -0.71 -13.12
N PRO A 83 2.31 -0.88 -14.00
CA PRO A 83 0.93 -1.02 -13.56
C PRO A 83 0.81 -2.22 -12.61
N MET A 84 0.04 -2.03 -11.56
CA MET A 84 -0.31 -3.07 -10.63
C MET A 84 -1.32 -4.02 -11.29
N LYS A 85 -1.22 -5.30 -10.96
CA LYS A 85 -2.20 -6.33 -11.31
C LYS A 85 -2.93 -6.79 -10.06
N LYS A 86 -4.21 -7.09 -10.25
CA LYS A 86 -5.01 -7.82 -9.26
C LYS A 86 -4.69 -9.30 -9.36
N GLN A 87 -4.26 -9.92 -8.26
CA GLN A 87 -4.04 -11.36 -8.17
C GLN A 87 -4.75 -11.93 -6.95
N HIS A 88 -5.27 -13.14 -7.08
CA HIS A 88 -5.88 -13.84 -5.97
C HIS A 88 -4.84 -14.71 -5.28
N CYS A 89 -4.67 -14.55 -3.96
CA CYS A 89 -3.77 -15.38 -3.17
C CYS A 89 -4.51 -16.61 -2.63
N ASN A 90 -4.23 -17.78 -3.20
CA ASN A 90 -4.87 -19.05 -2.80
C ASN A 90 -4.64 -19.44 -1.32
N ALA A 91 -3.57 -18.94 -0.70
CA ALA A 91 -3.20 -19.32 0.67
C ALA A 91 -4.03 -18.58 1.73
N CYS A 92 -4.43 -17.33 1.48
CA CYS A 92 -5.28 -16.56 2.39
C CYS A 92 -6.64 -16.20 1.80
N ASP A 93 -6.96 -16.70 0.61
CA ASP A 93 -8.22 -16.47 -0.12
C ASP A 93 -8.56 -14.97 -0.26
N LEU A 94 -7.53 -14.14 -0.41
CA LEU A 94 -7.65 -12.67 -0.51
C LEU A 94 -7.21 -12.16 -1.87
N GLU A 95 -7.90 -11.13 -2.34
CA GLU A 95 -7.49 -10.37 -3.50
C GLU A 95 -6.36 -9.41 -3.10
N VAL A 96 -5.19 -9.60 -3.72
CA VAL A 96 -4.00 -8.80 -3.48
C VAL A 96 -3.61 -8.06 -4.74
N TYR A 97 -3.00 -6.88 -4.55
CA TYR A 97 -2.56 -6.04 -5.65
C TYR A 97 -1.05 -5.99 -5.63
N ILE A 98 -0.43 -6.48 -6.70
CA ILE A 98 1.02 -6.60 -6.82
C ILE A 98 1.51 -6.05 -8.16
N GLY A 99 2.73 -5.52 -8.19
CA GLY A 99 3.42 -5.12 -9.40
C GLY A 99 3.78 -6.32 -10.28
N MET A 100 3.86 -6.10 -11.59
CA MET A 100 4.22 -7.17 -12.54
C MET A 100 5.60 -7.76 -12.29
N ASN A 101 6.60 -6.91 -12.00
CA ASN A 101 7.98 -7.33 -11.74
C ASN A 101 8.37 -7.38 -10.26
N GLU A 102 7.46 -7.10 -9.31
CA GLU A 102 7.77 -7.32 -7.90
C GLU A 102 7.72 -8.82 -7.55
N LYS A 103 8.33 -9.20 -6.42
CA LYS A 103 8.27 -10.58 -5.93
C LYS A 103 6.81 -10.98 -5.80
N GLN A 104 6.41 -12.06 -6.47
CA GLN A 104 5.04 -12.62 -6.40
C GLN A 104 4.86 -13.30 -5.02
N ILE A 105 4.82 -12.49 -3.98
CA ILE A 105 4.65 -12.89 -2.58
C ILE A 105 3.46 -12.11 -2.07
N CYS A 106 2.62 -12.79 -1.29
CA CYS A 106 1.45 -12.19 -0.72
C CYS A 106 1.86 -11.04 0.22
N PRO A 107 1.44 -9.79 -0.05
CA PRO A 107 1.73 -8.65 0.81
C PRO A 107 0.95 -8.68 2.13
N ASN A 108 0.11 -9.70 2.34
CA ASN A 108 -0.56 -9.92 3.61
C ASN A 108 0.45 -10.45 4.65
N PRO A 109 0.74 -9.70 5.73
CA PRO A 109 1.68 -10.12 6.77
C PRO A 109 1.28 -11.42 7.47
N LEU A 110 -0.01 -11.78 7.44
CA LEU A 110 -0.51 -13.03 8.05
C LEU A 110 -0.23 -14.28 7.19
N CYS A 111 -0.06 -14.10 5.88
CA CYS A 111 0.05 -15.21 4.93
C CYS A 111 1.48 -15.39 4.42
N ASN A 112 2.09 -14.29 3.97
CA ASN A 112 3.45 -14.22 3.41
C ASN A 112 3.81 -15.36 2.43
N SER A 113 2.81 -15.93 1.76
CA SER A 113 2.97 -17.08 0.86
C SER A 113 3.32 -16.62 -0.56
N SER A 114 4.10 -17.40 -1.30
CA SER A 114 4.37 -17.15 -2.72
C SER A 114 3.10 -17.35 -3.57
N ILE A 115 2.91 -16.49 -4.56
CA ILE A 115 1.74 -16.43 -5.46
C ILE A 115 2.16 -16.58 -6.92
#